data_AF-A0A0Q3I7N4-F1
#
_entry.id   AF-A0A0Q3I7N4-F1
#
_cell.length_a   1.000
_cell.length_b   1.000
_cell.length_c   1.000
_cell.angle_alpha   90.00
_cell.angle_beta   90.00
_cell.angle_gamma   90.00
#
_symmetry.space_group_name_H-M   'P 1'
#
loop_
_entity.id
_entity.type
_entity.pdbx_description
1 polymer ?
#
loop_
_entity_poly.entity_id
_entity_poly.type
_entity_poly.pdbx_seq_one_letter_code
_entity_poly.pdbx_strand_id
1 'polypeptide(L)'
;MDVAGNRKAVVINVPYRLRKAFRKIHVRLVRELEKKFSGKDVVIVATRRIVRPPKKGSAVVRPRTRTLTAVHDGILEDVVYPAEIVGKRVRYHLDGSKVIKIFLDPKERNNTEYKLETFSAVYRRLCGKEVVYEYPVAETA
;
A
#
# COMPACT_ATOMS: atom_id res chain seq x y z
N MET A 1 6.48 -12.90 3.24
CA MET A 1 6.75 -11.90 4.30
C MET A 1 6.03 -12.39 5.53
N ASP A 2 6.70 -12.42 6.67
CA ASP A 2 6.04 -12.78 7.92
C ASP A 2 5.19 -11.60 8.40
N VAL A 3 3.93 -11.88 8.73
CA VAL A 3 2.95 -10.93 9.25
C VAL A 3 2.70 -11.30 10.70
N ALA A 4 2.23 -10.33 11.50
CA ALA A 4 1.76 -10.58 12.85
C ALA A 4 0.72 -11.73 12.86
N GLY A 5 0.70 -12.54 13.92
CA GLY A 5 -0.23 -13.65 14.06
C GLY A 5 0.14 -14.94 13.31
N ASN A 6 1.44 -15.20 13.06
CA ASN A 6 1.95 -16.42 12.42
C ASN A 6 1.45 -16.65 10.97
N ARG A 7 0.89 -15.61 10.34
CA ARG A 7 0.46 -15.62 8.93
C ARG A 7 1.61 -15.18 8.03
N LYS A 8 1.66 -15.71 6.80
CA LYS A 8 2.65 -15.32 5.79
C LYS A 8 1.96 -14.62 4.64
N ALA A 9 2.48 -13.47 4.23
CA ALA A 9 2.01 -12.76 3.04
C ALA A 9 2.90 -13.03 1.82
N VAL A 10 2.28 -13.18 0.66
CA VAL A 10 2.94 -13.28 -0.64
C VAL A 10 2.82 -11.92 -1.34
N VAL A 11 3.96 -11.28 -1.61
CA VAL A 11 4.00 -10.01 -2.34
C VAL A 11 4.44 -10.29 -3.77
N ILE A 12 3.59 -9.92 -4.73
CA ILE A 12 3.85 -10.10 -6.16
C ILE A 12 4.25 -8.76 -6.76
N ASN A 13 5.49 -8.68 -7.23
CA ASN A 13 6.04 -7.49 -7.85
C ASN A 13 5.72 -7.47 -9.35
N VAL A 14 4.92 -6.51 -9.77
CA VAL A 14 4.50 -6.36 -11.18
C VAL A 14 5.19 -5.15 -11.81
N PRO A 15 5.71 -5.24 -13.05
CA PRO A 15 6.22 -4.06 -13.76
C PRO A 15 5.17 -2.95 -13.84
N TYR A 16 5.56 -1.69 -13.58
CA TYR A 16 4.63 -0.55 -13.56
C TYR A 16 3.77 -0.42 -14.84
N ARG A 17 4.31 -0.82 -16.00
CA ARG A 17 3.57 -0.84 -17.28
C ARG A 17 2.34 -1.74 -17.26
N LEU A 18 2.38 -2.86 -16.52
CA LEU A 18 1.30 -3.84 -16.45
C LEU A 18 0.30 -3.55 -15.31
N ARG A 19 0.55 -2.53 -14.48
CA ARG A 19 -0.29 -2.19 -13.32
C ARG A 19 -1.79 -2.09 -13.66
N LYS A 20 -2.13 -1.43 -14.78
CA LYS A 20 -3.53 -1.24 -15.19
C LYS A 20 -4.22 -2.56 -15.56
N ALA A 21 -3.51 -3.46 -16.23
CA ALA A 21 -4.04 -4.78 -16.58
C ALA A 21 -4.27 -5.62 -15.33
N PHE A 22 -3.31 -5.63 -14.39
CA PHE A 22 -3.44 -6.35 -13.13
C PHE A 22 -4.53 -5.79 -12.22
N ARG A 23 -4.73 -4.47 -12.19
CA ARG A 23 -5.87 -3.87 -11.47
C ARG A 23 -7.20 -4.38 -12.01
N LYS A 24 -7.38 -4.46 -13.34
CA LYS A 24 -8.62 -4.96 -13.95
C LYS A 24 -8.98 -6.39 -13.51
N ILE A 25 -7.99 -7.26 -13.32
CA ILE A 25 -8.20 -8.68 -12.96
C ILE A 25 -7.97 -8.97 -11.47
N HIS A 26 -7.67 -7.96 -10.65
CA HIS A 26 -7.11 -8.13 -9.31
C HIS A 26 -7.95 -9.02 -8.41
N VAL A 27 -9.24 -8.73 -8.29
CA VAL A 27 -10.15 -9.44 -7.38
C VAL A 27 -10.19 -10.94 -7.70
N ARG A 28 -10.24 -11.29 -8.99
CA ARG A 28 -10.25 -12.68 -9.46
C ARG A 28 -8.89 -13.35 -9.22
N LEU A 29 -7.81 -12.66 -9.60
CA LEU A 29 -6.46 -13.18 -9.49
C LEU A 29 -6.05 -13.43 -8.03
N VAL A 30 -6.30 -12.47 -7.14
CA VAL A 30 -6.01 -12.60 -5.71
C VAL A 30 -6.81 -13.75 -5.11
N ARG A 31 -8.10 -13.86 -5.41
CA ARG A 31 -8.94 -14.96 -4.92
C ARG A 31 -8.45 -16.33 -5.38
N GLU A 32 -8.04 -16.47 -6.65
CA GLU A 32 -7.50 -17.74 -7.17
C GLU A 32 -6.14 -18.09 -6.57
N LEU A 33 -5.29 -17.08 -6.36
CA LEU A 33 -3.98 -17.27 -5.73
C LEU A 33 -4.11 -17.62 -4.25
N GLU A 34 -5.01 -16.97 -3.51
CA GLU A 34 -5.23 -17.26 -2.08
C GLU A 34 -5.81 -18.67 -1.87
N LYS A 35 -6.64 -19.16 -2.79
CA LYS A 35 -7.07 -20.57 -2.79
C LYS A 35 -5.89 -21.53 -2.97
N LYS A 36 -4.94 -21.21 -3.86
CA LYS A 36 -3.75 -22.06 -4.10
C LYS A 36 -2.71 -21.95 -3.00
N PHE A 37 -2.55 -20.76 -2.43
CA PHE A 37 -1.62 -20.46 -1.35
C PHE A 37 -2.36 -20.38 -0.02
N SER A 38 -3.02 -21.49 0.34
CA SER A 38 -3.82 -21.61 1.57
C SER A 38 -3.10 -21.03 2.79
N GLY A 39 -3.80 -20.16 3.52
CA GLY A 39 -3.28 -19.48 4.72
C GLY A 39 -2.32 -18.32 4.45
N LYS A 40 -2.14 -17.90 3.19
CA LYS A 40 -1.29 -16.77 2.83
C LYS A 40 -2.08 -15.65 2.15
N ASP A 41 -1.94 -14.45 2.66
CA ASP A 41 -2.51 -13.25 2.05
C ASP A 41 -1.68 -12.84 0.84
N VAL A 42 -2.32 -12.59 -0.30
CA VAL A 42 -1.65 -12.19 -1.54
C VAL A 42 -1.84 -10.69 -1.78
N VAL A 43 -0.74 -9.97 -1.96
CA VAL A 43 -0.72 -8.53 -2.25
C VAL A 43 0.07 -8.27 -3.54
N ILE A 44 -0.49 -7.47 -4.45
CA ILE A 44 0.13 -7.14 -5.73
C ILE A 44 0.64 -5.70 -5.67
N VAL A 45 1.95 -5.50 -5.90
CA VAL A 45 2.58 -4.19 -5.84
C VAL A 45 3.30 -3.90 -7.14
N ALA A 46 3.08 -2.72 -7.74
CA ALA A 46 3.85 -2.34 -8.91
C ALA A 46 5.27 -1.88 -8.54
N THR A 47 6.27 -2.39 -9.25
CA THR A 47 7.67 -2.01 -9.08
C THR A 47 7.88 -0.58 -9.62
N ARG A 48 8.13 0.36 -8.71
CA ARG A 48 8.40 1.77 -9.03
C ARG A 48 9.87 2.09 -8.72
N ARG A 49 10.54 2.82 -9.62
CA ARG A 49 11.93 3.25 -9.42
C ARG A 49 11.98 4.64 -8.80
N ILE A 50 12.58 4.74 -7.62
CA ILE A 50 12.89 6.03 -6.97
C ILE A 50 14.17 6.59 -7.59
N VAL A 51 14.14 7.84 -8.04
CA VAL A 51 15.31 8.56 -8.53
C VAL A 51 15.74 9.54 -7.45
N ARG A 52 17.05 9.62 -7.15
CA ARG A 52 17.56 10.58 -6.17
C ARG A 52 17.39 12.02 -6.69
N PRO A 53 17.23 13.03 -5.81
CA PRO A 53 17.25 14.41 -6.25
C PRO A 53 18.56 14.70 -7.04
N PRO A 54 18.50 15.49 -8.13
CA PRO A 54 19.69 15.87 -8.85
C PRO A 54 20.63 16.69 -7.96
N LYS A 55 21.94 16.54 -8.15
CA LYS A 55 22.94 17.36 -7.45
C LYS A 55 22.85 18.81 -7.93
N LYS A 56 23.21 19.76 -7.08
CA LYS A 56 23.27 21.20 -7.43
C LYS A 56 24.19 21.37 -8.66
N GLY A 57 23.69 21.99 -9.73
CA GLY A 57 24.41 22.16 -11.00
C GLY A 57 24.12 21.11 -12.09
N SER A 58 23.30 20.09 -11.80
CA SER A 58 22.87 19.12 -12.82
C SER A 58 21.71 19.67 -13.66
N ALA A 59 21.82 19.59 -14.99
CA ALA A 59 20.73 19.90 -15.92
C ALA A 59 19.59 18.85 -15.92
N VAL A 60 19.82 17.65 -15.36
CA VAL A 60 18.82 16.57 -15.32
C VAL A 60 17.70 16.91 -14.34
N VAL A 61 16.49 17.11 -14.87
CA VAL A 61 15.28 17.31 -14.08
C VAL A 61 14.66 15.97 -13.69
N ARG A 62 14.47 15.75 -12.39
CA ARG A 62 13.81 14.55 -11.88
C ARG A 62 12.29 14.61 -12.11
N PRO A 63 11.67 13.59 -12.75
CA PRO A 63 10.21 13.50 -12.83
C PRO A 63 9.55 13.40 -11.45
N ARG A 64 8.44 14.13 -11.23
CA ARG A 64 7.69 14.10 -9.96
C ARG A 64 7.18 12.70 -9.59
N THR A 65 6.84 11.87 -10.57
CA THR A 65 6.40 10.48 -10.40
C THR A 65 7.47 9.55 -9.83
N ARG A 66 8.75 9.93 -9.91
CA ARG A 66 9.89 9.15 -9.38
C ARG A 66 10.45 9.70 -8.07
N THR A 67 9.69 10.56 -7.41
CA THR A 67 10.01 11.08 -6.08
C THR A 67 9.73 10.04 -5.00
N LEU A 68 10.44 10.09 -3.88
CA LEU A 68 10.23 9.16 -2.76
C LEU A 68 8.78 9.20 -2.27
N THR A 69 8.21 10.39 -2.13
CA THR A 69 6.84 10.60 -1.67
C THR A 69 5.82 10.03 -2.65
N ALA A 70 5.89 10.40 -3.93
CA ALA A 70 4.95 9.91 -4.94
C ALA A 70 5.03 8.38 -5.13
N VAL A 71 6.22 7.79 -5.02
CA VAL A 71 6.38 6.34 -5.09
C VAL A 71 5.75 5.65 -3.88
N HIS A 72 5.93 6.20 -2.67
CA HIS A 72 5.34 5.63 -1.46
C HIS A 72 3.81 5.73 -1.48
N ASP A 73 3.27 6.85 -1.94
CA ASP A 73 1.82 7.02 -2.11
C ASP A 73 1.26 6.05 -3.16
N GLY A 74 1.96 5.87 -4.28
CA GLY A 74 1.58 4.88 -5.28
C GLY A 74 1.68 3.42 -4.80
N ILE A 75 2.61 3.11 -3.88
CA ILE A 75 2.68 1.78 -3.24
C ILE A 75 1.49 1.59 -2.30
N LEU A 76 1.12 2.61 -1.51
CA LEU A 76 -0.06 2.55 -0.65
C LEU A 76 -1.31 2.20 -1.44
N GLU A 77 -1.56 2.91 -2.55
CA GLU A 77 -2.71 2.64 -3.43
C GLU A 77 -2.73 1.22 -4.00
N ASP A 78 -1.56 0.66 -4.32
CA ASP A 78 -1.51 -0.70 -4.88
C ASP A 78 -1.73 -1.77 -3.81
N VAL A 79 -1.24 -1.53 -2.59
CA VAL A 79 -1.39 -2.48 -1.47
C VAL A 79 -2.85 -2.64 -1.05
N VAL A 80 -3.61 -1.53 -1.02
CA VAL A 80 -4.99 -1.54 -0.51
C VAL A 80 -6.05 -1.85 -1.56
N TYR A 81 -5.68 -1.87 -2.85
CA TYR A 81 -6.60 -2.20 -3.94
C TYR A 81 -7.26 -3.57 -3.66
N PRO A 82 -8.58 -3.74 -3.83
CA PRO A 82 -9.56 -2.86 -4.48
C PRO A 82 -10.00 -1.61 -3.70
N ALA A 83 -9.74 -1.54 -2.39
CA ALA A 83 -10.27 -0.46 -1.55
C ALA A 83 -9.62 0.88 -1.90
N GLU A 84 -10.45 1.92 -1.93
CA GLU A 84 -9.99 3.28 -2.19
C GLU A 84 -9.63 3.98 -0.87
N ILE A 85 -8.59 4.80 -0.93
CA ILE A 85 -8.18 5.65 0.19
C ILE A 85 -9.02 6.91 0.16
N VAL A 86 -9.91 7.06 1.13
CA VAL A 86 -10.78 8.24 1.31
C VAL A 86 -10.00 9.39 1.96
N GLY A 87 -9.06 9.06 2.85
CA GLY A 87 -8.33 10.07 3.59
C GLY A 87 -6.97 9.59 4.08
N LYS A 88 -6.08 10.55 4.32
CA LYS A 88 -4.76 10.31 4.88
C LYS A 88 -4.46 11.38 5.91
N ARG A 89 -4.22 10.97 7.16
CA ARG A 89 -3.78 11.84 8.25
C ARG A 89 -2.43 11.35 8.76
N VAL A 90 -1.52 12.26 9.06
CA VAL A 90 -0.23 11.92 9.67
C VAL A 90 -0.26 12.43 11.09
N ARG A 91 -0.21 11.52 12.06
CA ARG A 91 -0.08 11.85 13.48
C ARG A 91 1.41 11.87 13.83
N TYR A 92 1.83 12.96 14.46
CA TYR A 92 3.16 13.10 15.05
C TYR A 92 3.03 12.90 16.56
N HIS A 93 3.87 12.05 17.13
CA HIS A 93 3.98 11.85 18.57
C HIS A 93 5.02 12.80 19.17
N LEU A 94 5.01 12.93 20.49
CA LEU A 94 5.97 13.73 21.25
C LEU A 94 7.42 13.26 21.03
N ASP A 95 7.61 11.95 20.85
CA ASP A 95 8.92 11.33 20.57
C ASP A 95 9.43 11.60 19.14
N GLY A 96 8.70 12.39 18.34
CA GLY A 96 9.01 12.66 16.93
C GLY A 96 8.67 11.50 15.98
N SER A 97 8.16 10.39 16.51
CA SER A 97 7.67 9.27 15.71
C SER A 97 6.41 9.69 14.93
N LYS A 98 6.26 9.13 13.72
CA LYS A 98 5.10 9.43 12.86
C LYS A 98 4.31 8.16 12.57
N VAL A 99 3.00 8.26 12.69
CA VAL A 99 2.05 7.21 12.33
C VAL A 99 1.13 7.76 11.25
N ILE A 100 1.09 7.08 10.10
CA ILE A 100 0.21 7.47 9.00
C ILE A 100 -1.12 6.72 9.17
N LYS A 101 -2.19 7.46 9.44
CA LYS A 101 -3.56 6.95 9.46
C LYS A 101 -4.16 7.05 8.07
N ILE A 102 -4.58 5.91 7.53
CA ILE A 102 -5.20 5.80 6.21
C ILE A 102 -6.66 5.41 6.41
N PHE A 103 -7.56 6.22 5.89
CA PHE A 103 -8.98 5.97 5.92
C PHE A 103 -9.39 5.29 4.62
N LEU A 104 -9.91 4.06 4.73
CA LEU A 104 -10.42 3.27 3.61
C LEU A 104 -11.93 3.49 3.44
N ASP A 105 -12.46 3.27 2.24
CA ASP A 105 -13.92 3.32 2.01
C ASP A 105 -14.63 2.25 2.86
N PRO A 106 -15.62 2.62 3.70
CA PRO A 106 -16.37 1.66 4.51
C PRO A 106 -17.13 0.61 3.69
N LYS A 107 -17.45 0.87 2.42
CA LYS A 107 -18.16 -0.09 1.55
C LYS A 107 -17.37 -1.38 1.33
N GLU A 108 -16.04 -1.31 1.34
CA GLU A 108 -15.18 -2.46 1.10
C GLU A 108 -14.71 -3.16 2.38
N ARG A 109 -15.21 -2.74 3.55
CA ARG A 109 -14.78 -3.24 4.86
C ARG A 109 -14.77 -4.76 4.96
N ASN A 110 -15.84 -5.41 4.53
CA ASN A 110 -15.98 -6.87 4.62
C ASN A 110 -14.90 -7.64 3.83
N ASN A 111 -14.35 -7.03 2.77
CA ASN A 111 -13.37 -7.67 1.89
C ASN A 111 -11.92 -7.44 2.35
N THR A 112 -11.64 -6.34 3.06
CA THR A 112 -10.26 -5.91 3.37
C THR A 112 -9.92 -5.98 4.86
N GLU A 113 -10.91 -6.10 5.76
CA GLU A 113 -10.71 -6.14 7.22
C GLU A 113 -9.74 -7.25 7.67
N TYR A 114 -9.80 -8.44 7.08
CA TYR A 114 -8.89 -9.54 7.44
C TYR A 114 -7.43 -9.34 6.98
N LYS A 115 -7.17 -8.39 6.07
CA LYS A 115 -5.83 -8.11 5.49
C LYS A 115 -5.15 -6.85 6.05
N LEU A 116 -5.80 -6.08 6.92
CA LEU A 116 -5.27 -4.79 7.39
C LEU A 116 -3.88 -4.92 8.03
N GLU A 117 -3.67 -5.97 8.82
CA GLU A 117 -2.37 -6.29 9.43
C GLU A 117 -1.31 -6.58 8.36
N THR A 118 -1.68 -7.35 7.33
CA THR A 118 -0.81 -7.67 6.19
C THR A 118 -0.43 -6.41 5.42
N PHE A 119 -1.39 -5.50 5.16
CA PHE A 119 -1.11 -4.24 4.48
C PHE A 119 -0.10 -3.38 5.27
N SER A 120 -0.27 -3.29 6.59
CA SER A 120 0.65 -2.52 7.43
C SER A 120 2.05 -3.13 7.43
N ALA A 121 2.16 -4.46 7.55
CA ALA A 121 3.43 -5.17 7.54
C ALA A 121 4.16 -5.04 6.19
N VAL A 122 3.45 -5.23 5.06
CA VAL A 122 4.01 -5.10 3.71
C VAL A 122 4.50 -3.68 3.48
N TYR A 123 3.69 -2.67 3.81
CA TYR A 123 4.10 -1.28 3.61
C TYR A 123 5.27 -0.88 4.52
N ARG A 124 5.28 -1.32 5.78
CA ARG A 124 6.40 -1.11 6.70
C ARG A 124 7.69 -1.73 6.16
N ARG A 125 7.62 -2.93 5.60
CA ARG A 125 8.80 -3.61 5.03
C ARG A 125 9.31 -2.94 3.75
N LEU A 126 8.42 -2.48 2.87
CA LEU A 126 8.79 -1.84 1.60
C LEU A 126 9.27 -0.40 1.79
N CYS A 127 8.64 0.35 2.68
CA CYS A 127 8.80 1.81 2.79
C CYS A 127 9.44 2.28 4.08
N GLY A 128 9.58 1.42 5.11
CA GLY A 128 10.10 1.80 6.43
C GLY A 128 9.21 2.78 7.20
N LYS A 129 7.93 2.90 6.85
CA LYS A 129 6.98 3.83 7.46
C LYS A 129 5.86 3.05 8.13
N GLU A 130 5.46 3.49 9.31
CA GLU A 130 4.33 2.91 10.03
C GLU A 130 3.00 3.46 9.53
N VAL A 131 2.06 2.55 9.29
CA VAL A 131 0.72 2.83 8.78
C VAL A 131 -0.31 2.08 9.59
N VAL A 132 -1.41 2.76 9.90
CA VAL A 132 -2.61 2.19 10.50
C VAL A 132 -3.77 2.45 9.55
N TYR A 133 -4.54 1.40 9.26
CA TYR A 133 -5.73 1.47 8.41
C TYR A 133 -6.97 1.53 9.29
N GLU A 134 -7.84 2.49 9.02
CA GLU A 134 -9.09 2.72 9.75
C GLU A 134 -10.21 2.92 8.72
N TYR A 135 -11.46 2.65 9.11
CA TYR A 135 -12.62 3.08 8.34
C TYR A 135 -13.18 4.34 9.00
N PRO A 136 -13.60 5.36 8.24
CA PRO A 136 -14.28 6.50 8.82
C PRO A 136 -15.57 6.01 9.47
N VAL A 137 -15.71 6.25 10.77
CA VAL A 137 -17.00 6.16 11.44
C VAL A 137 -17.82 7.31 10.86
N ALA A 138 -18.97 7.02 10.26
CA ALA A 138 -19.78 8.03 9.61
C ALA A 138 -20.10 9.18 10.59
N GLU A 139 -19.46 10.34 10.42
CA GLU A 139 -20.04 11.62 10.83
C GLU A 139 -20.97 12.03 9.70
N THR A 140 -22.15 11.42 9.66
CA THR A 140 -23.32 12.06 9.06
C THR A 140 -23.70 13.21 10.00
N ALA A 141 -23.23 14.41 9.68
CA ALA A 141 -23.82 15.66 10.14
C ALA A 141 -24.98 16.03 9.20
#